data_AF-A0A821AG22-F1
#
_entry.id   AF-A0A821AG22-F1
#
_cell.length_a   1.000
_cell.length_b   1.000
_cell.length_c   1.000
_cell.angle_alpha   90.00
_cell.angle_beta   90.00
_cell.angle_gamma   90.00
#
_symmetry.space_group_name_H-M   'P 1'
#
loop_
_entity.id
_entity.type
_entity.pdbx_description
1 polymer ?
#
loop_
_entity_poly.entity_id
_entity_poly.type
_entity_poly.pdbx_seq_one_letter_code
_entity_poly.pdbx_strand_id
1 'polypeptide(L)'
;MILITCLFFFTTKQLFQQIRSTTLLQVDATYKLTWNNLPLLVFGSTDANRHFKPFGMALISTDEDSECFIHLFNSINALFLQEFNEPCAINQIMADGAPAITNAQNMVFPNSRRLMCLSHMIKKCRDRHHRNLVNKNDWLMIDKDIHELRLAFTDDIFNRGVFLLLQKWNQIPSMKQFVNYFTD
;
A
#
# COMPACT_ATOMS: atom_id res chain seq x y z
N MET A 1 -29.67 3.45 -10.97
CA MET A 1 -29.55 2.64 -9.74
C MET A 1 -28.43 3.28 -8.94
N ILE A 2 -28.71 3.84 -7.76
CA ILE A 2 -27.68 4.49 -6.93
C ILE A 2 -26.88 3.37 -6.28
N LEU A 3 -25.71 3.05 -6.84
CA LEU A 3 -24.74 2.19 -6.19
C LEU A 3 -24.18 2.99 -5.01
N ILE A 4 -24.57 2.61 -3.79
CA ILE A 4 -23.97 3.16 -2.58
C ILE A 4 -22.58 2.50 -2.47
N THR A 5 -21.56 3.21 -2.94
CA THR A 5 -20.17 2.73 -3.07
C THR A 5 -19.43 2.73 -1.73
N CYS A 6 -19.71 3.69 -0.84
CA CYS A 6 -19.19 3.70 0.53
C CYS A 6 -20.35 3.68 1.53
N LEU A 7 -20.50 2.58 2.28
CA LEU A 7 -21.65 2.36 3.17
C LEU A 7 -21.47 3.08 4.50
N PHE A 8 -20.27 2.99 5.10
CA PHE A 8 -19.97 3.61 6.38
C PHE A 8 -18.50 4.01 6.46
N PHE A 9 -18.23 5.17 7.06
CA PHE A 9 -16.90 5.63 7.42
C PHE A 9 -16.82 5.82 8.94
N PHE A 10 -15.87 5.16 9.59
CA PHE A 10 -15.68 5.19 11.03
C PHE A 10 -14.33 5.83 11.37
N THR A 11 -14.34 6.87 12.20
CA THR A 11 -13.15 7.49 12.78
C THR A 11 -13.52 8.15 14.12
N THR A 12 -12.52 8.64 14.85
CA THR A 12 -12.72 9.51 16.01
C THR A 12 -11.84 10.75 15.86
N LYS A 13 -12.25 11.86 16.49
CA LYS A 13 -11.45 13.09 16.49
C LYS A 13 -10.04 12.88 17.00
N GLN A 14 -9.89 12.06 18.05
CA GLN A 14 -8.59 11.74 18.64
C GLN A 14 -7.66 11.01 17.65
N LEU A 15 -8.20 10.06 16.89
CA LEU A 15 -7.43 9.36 15.86
C LEU A 15 -6.98 10.32 14.74
N PHE A 16 -7.88 11.20 14.32
CA PHE A 16 -7.60 12.17 13.27
C PHE A 16 -6.54 13.20 13.70
N GLN A 17 -6.56 13.63 14.95
CA GLN A 17 -5.54 14.52 15.51
C GLN A 17 -4.12 13.92 15.46
N GLN A 18 -3.98 12.60 15.64
CA GLN A 18 -2.68 11.93 15.59
C GLN A 18 -2.04 11.95 14.20
N ILE A 19 -2.84 12.11 13.14
CA ILE A 19 -2.36 12.07 11.77
C ILE A 19 -2.32 13.46 11.11
N ARG A 20 -2.54 14.54 11.86
CA ARG A 20 -2.62 15.90 11.29
C ARG A 20 -1.40 16.24 10.43
N SER A 21 -0.21 15.86 10.87
CA SER A 21 1.06 16.14 10.20
C SER A 21 1.51 15.04 9.22
N THR A 22 0.70 13.99 9.01
CA THR A 22 1.11 12.91 8.12
C THR A 22 0.95 13.30 6.67
N THR A 23 1.90 12.83 5.85
CA THR A 23 1.82 12.94 4.39
C THR A 23 1.61 11.58 3.72
N LEU A 24 1.64 10.50 4.50
CA LEU A 24 1.47 9.12 4.03
C LEU A 24 0.08 8.60 4.43
N LEU A 25 -0.70 8.21 3.44
CA LEU A 25 -1.91 7.42 3.60
C LEU A 25 -1.62 5.98 3.25
N GLN A 26 -2.03 5.05 4.11
CA GLN A 26 -2.00 3.63 3.82
C GLN A 26 -3.43 3.10 3.80
N VAL A 27 -3.79 2.33 2.78
CA VAL A 27 -5.13 1.75 2.64
C VAL A 27 -5.00 0.27 2.30
N ASP A 28 -5.74 -0.58 3.02
CA ASP A 28 -5.78 -2.01 2.75
C ASP A 28 -7.18 -2.58 2.97
N ALA A 29 -7.61 -3.48 2.08
CA ALA A 29 -8.88 -4.15 2.18
C ALA A 29 -8.76 -5.44 3.01
N THR A 30 -9.66 -5.61 3.98
CA THR A 30 -9.84 -6.87 4.70
C THR A 30 -11.22 -7.45 4.42
N TYR A 31 -11.26 -8.73 4.10
CA TYR A 31 -12.48 -9.49 3.82
C TYR A 31 -12.88 -10.38 5.01
N LYS A 32 -14.05 -11.02 4.90
CA LYS A 32 -14.58 -12.02 5.86
C LYS A 32 -14.94 -11.47 7.25
N LEU A 33 -15.20 -10.17 7.36
CA LEU A 33 -15.63 -9.53 8.61
C LEU A 33 -17.15 -9.38 8.74
N THR A 34 -17.87 -9.48 7.62
CA THR A 34 -19.33 -9.37 7.59
C THR A 34 -19.95 -10.64 7.02
N TRP A 35 -21.19 -10.93 7.40
CA TRP A 35 -21.96 -12.08 6.87
C TRP A 35 -22.10 -12.03 5.35
N ASN A 36 -22.21 -10.81 4.80
CA ASN A 36 -22.31 -10.58 3.35
C ASN A 36 -20.95 -10.49 2.67
N ASN A 37 -19.84 -10.72 3.39
CA ASN A 37 -18.47 -10.62 2.90
C ASN A 37 -18.13 -9.28 2.22
N LEU A 38 -18.73 -8.19 2.70
CA LEU A 38 -18.40 -6.84 2.28
C LEU A 38 -16.96 -6.48 2.69
N PRO A 39 -16.19 -5.80 1.81
CA PRO A 39 -14.84 -5.37 2.15
C PRO A 39 -14.85 -4.28 3.22
N LEU A 40 -13.97 -4.43 4.21
CA LEU A 40 -13.64 -3.37 5.17
C LEU A 40 -12.27 -2.80 4.77
N LEU A 41 -12.27 -1.56 4.30
CA LEU A 41 -11.04 -0.81 4.10
C LEU A 41 -10.56 -0.29 5.44
N VAL A 42 -9.34 -0.67 5.84
CA VAL A 42 -8.65 -0.08 6.97
C VAL A 42 -7.64 0.91 6.42
N PHE A 43 -7.64 2.12 6.96
CA PHE A 43 -6.69 3.15 6.56
C PHE A 43 -6.01 3.81 7.75
N GLY A 44 -4.76 4.16 7.51
CA GLY A 44 -3.85 4.58 8.55
C GLY A 44 -2.66 5.32 8.00
N SER A 45 -1.73 5.63 8.90
CA SER A 45 -0.42 6.14 8.54
C SER A 45 0.67 5.43 9.34
N THR A 46 1.93 5.67 9.02
CA THR A 46 3.06 5.14 9.78
C THR A 46 3.71 6.26 10.58
N ASP A 47 3.94 6.04 11.87
CA ASP A 47 4.64 7.00 12.72
C ASP A 47 6.17 6.98 12.49
N ALA A 48 6.89 7.92 13.11
CA ALA A 48 8.35 7.97 13.04
C ALA A 48 9.05 6.70 13.57
N ASN A 49 8.37 5.93 14.42
CA ASN A 49 8.84 4.65 14.96
C ASN A 49 8.47 3.45 14.06
N ARG A 50 7.97 3.71 12.84
CA ARG A 50 7.59 2.70 11.84
C ARG A 50 6.40 1.83 12.26
N HIS A 51 5.58 2.29 13.20
CA HIS A 51 4.36 1.62 13.58
C HIS A 51 3.18 2.14 12.77
N PHE A 52 2.38 1.20 12.26
CA PHE A 52 1.10 1.52 11.65
C PHE A 52 0.13 2.06 12.72
N LYS A 53 -0.45 3.22 12.44
CA LYS A 53 -1.46 3.91 13.23
C LYS A 53 -2.74 4.00 12.40
N PRO A 54 -3.70 3.08 12.60
CA PRO A 54 -5.00 3.20 11.95
C PRO A 54 -5.70 4.44 12.49
N PHE A 55 -6.30 5.23 11.61
CA PHE A 55 -7.10 6.39 12.02
C PHE A 55 -8.54 6.31 11.53
N GLY A 56 -8.87 5.31 10.71
CA GLY A 56 -10.25 5.01 10.40
C GLY A 56 -10.40 3.72 9.60
N MET A 57 -11.65 3.41 9.35
CA MET A 57 -12.05 2.28 8.51
C MET A 57 -13.34 2.63 7.75
N ALA A 58 -13.51 2.03 6.58
CA ALA A 58 -14.70 2.21 5.77
C ALA A 58 -15.24 0.86 5.29
N LEU A 59 -16.54 0.65 5.46
CA LEU A 59 -17.22 -0.48 4.85
C LEU A 59 -17.71 -0.06 3.47
N ILE A 60 -17.32 -0.79 2.43
CA ILE A 60 -17.63 -0.46 1.04
C ILE A 60 -18.48 -1.54 0.38
N SER A 61 -19.09 -1.21 -0.76
CA SER A 61 -19.78 -2.20 -1.59
C SER A 61 -18.77 -3.21 -2.19
N THR A 62 -19.27 -4.33 -2.70
CA THR A 62 -18.45 -5.46 -3.17
C THR A 62 -17.50 -5.13 -4.31
N ASP A 63 -17.73 -4.05 -5.05
CA ASP A 63 -17.11 -3.88 -6.36
C ASP A 63 -15.75 -3.17 -6.34
N GLU A 64 -15.26 -2.72 -5.16
CA GLU A 64 -13.93 -2.10 -4.94
C GLU A 64 -13.45 -1.22 -6.12
N ASP A 65 -14.37 -0.43 -6.66
CA ASP A 65 -14.14 0.32 -7.87
C ASP A 65 -13.46 1.66 -7.58
N SER A 66 -13.13 2.39 -8.64
CA SER A 66 -12.49 3.70 -8.49
C SER A 66 -13.39 4.68 -7.74
N GLU A 67 -14.72 4.59 -7.90
CA GLU A 67 -15.67 5.49 -7.26
C GLU A 67 -15.70 5.30 -5.73
N CYS A 68 -15.61 4.05 -5.24
CA CYS A 68 -15.44 3.74 -3.82
C CYS A 68 -14.23 4.48 -3.22
N PHE A 69 -13.07 4.35 -3.84
CA PHE A 69 -11.84 4.97 -3.35
C PHE A 69 -11.87 6.50 -3.50
N ILE A 70 -12.50 7.04 -4.54
CA ILE A 70 -12.72 8.50 -4.69
C ILE A 70 -13.56 9.03 -3.53
N HIS A 71 -14.66 8.36 -3.18
CA HIS A 71 -15.51 8.75 -2.06
C HIS A 71 -14.75 8.68 -0.73
N LEU A 72 -13.95 7.62 -0.52
CA LEU A 72 -13.11 7.48 0.66
C LEU A 72 -12.13 8.65 0.79
N PHE A 73 -11.37 8.95 -0.27
CA PHE A 73 -10.36 10.00 -0.29
C PHE A 73 -10.97 11.39 -0.12
N ASN A 74 -12.10 11.67 -0.76
CA ASN A 74 -12.85 12.91 -0.57
C ASN A 74 -13.36 13.06 0.86
N SER A 75 -13.84 11.96 1.47
CA SER A 75 -14.28 11.96 2.87
C SER A 75 -13.14 12.31 3.84
N ILE A 76 -11.94 11.77 3.59
CA ILE A 76 -10.75 12.12 4.37
C ILE A 76 -10.44 13.62 4.21
N ASN A 77 -10.42 14.15 2.99
CA ASN A 77 -10.19 15.58 2.74
C ASN A 77 -11.22 16.47 3.44
N ALA A 78 -12.50 16.11 3.37
CA ALA A 78 -13.58 16.85 4.01
C ALA A 78 -13.42 16.88 5.54
N LEU A 79 -13.02 15.74 6.15
CA LEU A 79 -12.75 15.66 7.58
C LEU A 79 -11.54 16.49 8.01
N PHE A 80 -10.48 16.54 7.20
CA PHE A 80 -9.33 17.44 7.44
C PHE A 80 -9.75 18.90 7.43
N LEU A 81 -10.53 19.30 6.44
CA LEU A 81 -11.05 20.66 6.36
C LEU A 81 -11.96 20.99 7.54
N GLN A 82 -12.81 20.05 7.96
CA GLN A 82 -13.71 20.25 9.09
C GLN A 82 -12.99 20.36 10.44
N GLU A 83 -12.02 19.48 10.72
CA GLU A 83 -11.39 19.41 12.05
C GLU A 83 -10.17 20.32 12.19
N PHE A 84 -9.48 20.67 11.10
CA PHE A 84 -8.25 21.49 11.14
C PHE A 84 -8.34 22.80 10.35
N ASN A 85 -9.42 23.03 9.59
CA ASN A 85 -9.56 24.17 8.69
C ASN A 85 -8.42 24.27 7.65
N GLU A 86 -7.85 23.11 7.28
CA GLU A 86 -6.72 22.95 6.37
C GLU A 86 -6.96 21.74 5.46
N PRO A 87 -6.53 21.78 4.18
CA PRO A 87 -6.59 20.61 3.31
C PRO A 87 -5.64 19.51 3.79
N CYS A 88 -5.95 18.26 3.44
CA CYS A 88 -5.09 17.14 3.80
C CYS A 88 -3.72 17.22 3.08
N ALA A 89 -2.63 17.07 3.83
CA ALA A 89 -1.26 17.14 3.32
C ALA A 89 -0.75 15.80 2.74
N ILE A 90 -1.63 14.86 2.41
CA ILE A 90 -1.26 13.58 1.83
C ILE A 90 -0.55 13.78 0.48
N ASN A 91 0.69 13.32 0.41
CA ASN A 91 1.51 13.32 -0.80
C ASN A 91 2.03 11.92 -1.15
N GLN A 92 1.68 10.90 -0.37
CA GLN A 92 2.05 9.51 -0.59
C GLN A 92 0.86 8.62 -0.26
N ILE A 93 0.51 7.69 -1.16
CA ILE A 93 -0.54 6.70 -0.93
C ILE A 93 0.04 5.30 -1.11
N MET A 94 0.07 4.52 -0.04
CA MET A 94 0.52 3.13 -0.04
C MET A 94 -0.69 2.19 0.05
N ALA A 95 -0.87 1.35 -0.95
CA ALA A 95 -1.92 0.33 -0.95
C ALA A 95 -1.48 -0.87 -1.79
N ASP A 96 -2.38 -1.80 -2.07
CA ASP A 96 -2.15 -2.92 -2.98
C ASP A 96 -1.82 -2.46 -4.42
N GLY A 97 -1.76 -3.37 -5.40
CA GLY A 97 -1.50 -3.03 -6.79
C GLY A 97 -2.75 -2.70 -7.63
N ALA A 98 -3.92 -2.43 -7.03
CA ALA A 98 -5.17 -2.34 -7.76
C ALA A 98 -5.27 -1.05 -8.60
N PRO A 99 -5.65 -1.14 -9.90
CA PRO A 99 -5.85 0.04 -10.76
C PRO A 99 -6.89 1.02 -10.23
N ALA A 100 -7.93 0.52 -9.55
CA ALA A 100 -9.00 1.34 -8.98
C ALA A 100 -8.47 2.40 -8.00
N ILE A 101 -7.54 2.00 -7.13
CA ILE A 101 -6.91 2.90 -6.16
C ILE A 101 -6.04 3.94 -6.87
N THR A 102 -5.30 3.54 -7.90
CA THR A 102 -4.46 4.45 -8.70
C THR A 102 -5.29 5.50 -9.42
N ASN A 103 -6.41 5.10 -10.02
CA ASN A 103 -7.34 6.02 -10.66
C ASN A 103 -7.92 7.02 -9.67
N ALA A 104 -8.36 6.54 -8.50
CA ALA A 104 -8.87 7.39 -7.43
C ALA A 104 -7.82 8.36 -6.88
N GLN A 105 -6.58 7.90 -6.72
CA GLN A 105 -5.46 8.73 -6.31
C GLN A 105 -5.19 9.85 -7.32
N ASN A 106 -5.15 9.53 -8.62
CA ASN A 106 -4.94 10.54 -9.66
C ASN A 106 -6.05 11.60 -9.69
N MET A 107 -7.27 11.23 -9.29
CA MET A 107 -8.41 12.14 -9.28
C MET A 107 -8.46 13.04 -8.03
N VAL A 108 -8.18 12.50 -6.84
CA VAL A 108 -8.32 13.23 -5.57
C VAL A 108 -7.00 13.81 -5.06
N PHE A 109 -5.90 13.11 -5.29
CA PHE A 109 -4.55 13.49 -4.85
C PHE A 109 -3.56 13.43 -6.03
N PRO A 110 -3.73 14.25 -7.08
CA PRO A 110 -3.00 14.13 -8.35
C PRO A 110 -1.47 14.26 -8.20
N ASN A 111 -1.01 15.02 -7.21
CA ASN A 111 0.41 15.24 -6.95
C ASN A 111 1.02 14.22 -5.97
N SER A 112 0.24 13.23 -5.51
CA SER A 112 0.74 12.23 -4.58
C SER A 112 1.46 11.07 -5.30
N ARG A 113 2.47 10.52 -4.64
CA ARG A 113 3.20 9.34 -5.11
C ARG A 113 2.46 8.07 -4.69
N ARG A 114 2.11 7.23 -5.66
CA ARG A 114 1.60 5.87 -5.41
C ARG A 114 2.74 4.93 -4.99
N LEU A 115 2.58 4.29 -3.84
CA LEU A 115 3.51 3.30 -3.29
C LEU A 115 2.84 1.94 -3.23
N MET A 116 3.59 0.87 -3.51
CA MET A 116 3.09 -0.50 -3.33
C MET A 116 3.36 -0.96 -1.89
N CYS A 117 2.35 -1.57 -1.27
CA CYS A 117 2.50 -2.17 0.05
C CYS A 117 3.50 -3.34 0.03
N LEU A 118 4.47 -3.34 0.95
CA LEU A 118 5.52 -4.35 1.03
C LEU A 118 4.97 -5.78 1.17
N SER A 119 3.96 -5.99 2.02
CA SER A 119 3.34 -7.31 2.20
C SER A 119 2.72 -7.83 0.92
N HIS A 120 2.10 -6.95 0.13
CA HIS A 120 1.55 -7.28 -1.18
C HIS A 120 2.64 -7.58 -2.20
N MET A 121 3.72 -6.79 -2.21
CA MET A 121 4.89 -7.02 -3.05
C MET A 121 5.54 -8.38 -2.75
N ILE A 122 5.83 -8.68 -1.48
CA ILE A 122 6.42 -9.97 -1.08
C ILE A 122 5.47 -11.13 -1.45
N LYS A 123 4.16 -10.98 -1.23
CA LYS A 123 3.18 -11.98 -1.63
C LYS A 123 3.21 -12.23 -3.15
N LYS A 124 3.34 -11.17 -3.96
CA LYS A 124 3.50 -11.28 -5.41
C LYS A 124 4.82 -11.94 -5.81
N CYS A 125 5.92 -11.59 -5.16
CA CYS A 125 7.20 -12.27 -5.36
C CYS A 125 7.11 -13.76 -4.99
N ARG A 126 6.28 -14.15 -4.02
CA ARG A 126 6.07 -15.55 -3.60
C ARG A 126 4.93 -16.28 -4.34
N ASP A 127 4.22 -15.60 -5.25
CA ASP A 127 3.09 -16.21 -5.96
C ASP A 127 3.57 -17.28 -6.95
N ARG A 128 2.63 -18.06 -7.50
CA ARG A 128 2.90 -19.30 -8.27
C ARG A 128 3.98 -19.17 -9.35
N HIS A 129 4.16 -18.00 -9.95
CA HIS A 129 5.19 -17.75 -10.96
C HIS A 129 6.62 -17.94 -10.45
N HIS A 130 6.88 -17.76 -9.15
CA HIS A 130 8.24 -17.84 -8.59
C HIS A 130 8.46 -18.99 -7.60
N ARG A 131 7.41 -19.66 -7.12
CA ARG A 131 7.56 -20.83 -6.23
C ARG A 131 8.34 -21.98 -6.86
N ASN A 132 8.27 -22.11 -8.18
CA ASN A 132 8.98 -23.13 -8.92
C ASN A 132 10.38 -22.68 -9.36
N LEU A 133 10.70 -21.38 -9.25
CA LEU A 133 11.96 -20.80 -9.71
C LEU A 133 13.03 -20.81 -8.63
N VAL A 134 12.63 -20.79 -7.37
CA VAL A 134 13.51 -20.56 -6.23
C VAL A 134 13.19 -21.56 -5.14
N ASN A 135 14.20 -22.27 -4.65
CA ASN A 135 14.02 -23.20 -3.54
C ASN A 135 13.74 -22.46 -2.23
N LYS A 136 13.32 -23.19 -1.20
CA LYS A 136 12.92 -22.60 0.09
C LYS A 136 14.06 -21.83 0.79
N ASN A 137 15.30 -22.32 0.70
CA ASN A 137 16.44 -21.72 1.41
C ASN A 137 16.87 -20.41 0.73
N ASP A 138 16.94 -20.41 -0.60
CA ASP A 138 17.24 -19.20 -1.38
C ASP A 138 16.16 -18.14 -1.15
N TRP A 139 14.89 -18.55 -1.05
CA TRP A 139 13.79 -17.64 -0.70
C TRP A 139 13.98 -16.94 0.65
N LEU A 140 14.43 -17.65 1.68
CA LEU A 140 14.69 -17.04 3.00
C LEU A 140 15.75 -15.95 2.91
N MET A 141 16.76 -16.16 2.05
CA MET A 141 17.80 -15.16 1.82
C MET A 141 17.31 -13.98 0.99
N ILE A 142 16.53 -14.21 -0.07
CA ILE A 142 15.92 -13.15 -0.88
C ILE A 142 14.98 -12.30 -0.01
N ASP A 143 14.15 -12.94 0.81
CA ASP A 143 13.24 -12.26 1.74
C ASP A 143 14.00 -11.35 2.69
N LYS A 144 15.10 -11.86 3.27
CA LYS A 144 16.01 -11.06 4.09
C LYS A 144 16.59 -9.87 3.32
N ASP A 145 17.12 -10.09 2.12
CA ASP A 145 17.70 -9.02 1.29
C ASP A 145 16.64 -7.94 0.96
N ILE A 146 15.41 -8.33 0.61
CA ILE A 146 14.28 -7.41 0.36
C ILE A 146 13.95 -6.59 1.62
N HIS A 147 13.94 -7.24 2.78
CA HIS A 147 13.69 -6.56 4.06
C HIS A 147 14.80 -5.57 4.42
N GLU A 148 16.06 -5.85 4.05
CA GLU A 148 17.18 -4.92 4.20
C GLU A 148 17.06 -3.73 3.23
N LEU A 149 16.63 -3.95 1.98
CA LEU A 149 16.39 -2.85 1.02
C LEU A 149 15.38 -1.82 1.52
N ARG A 150 14.36 -2.25 2.27
CA ARG A 150 13.38 -1.37 2.92
C ARG A 150 14.03 -0.34 3.86
N LEU A 151 15.22 -0.63 4.38
CA LEU A 151 15.94 0.26 5.30
C LEU A 151 16.66 1.41 4.56
N ALA A 152 16.69 1.40 3.23
CA ALA A 152 17.28 2.48 2.46
C ALA A 152 16.58 3.82 2.77
N PHE A 153 17.37 4.83 3.11
CA PHE A 153 16.89 6.16 3.49
C PHE A 153 16.79 7.13 2.30
N THR A 154 17.34 6.77 1.14
CA THR A 154 17.29 7.56 -0.09
C THR A 154 17.03 6.66 -1.29
N ASP A 155 16.47 7.25 -2.35
CA ASP A 155 16.27 6.54 -3.62
C ASP A 155 17.61 6.06 -4.21
N ASP A 156 18.71 6.80 -4.03
CA ASP A 156 20.06 6.38 -4.49
C ASP A 156 20.56 5.12 -3.76
N ILE A 157 20.48 5.11 -2.43
CA ILE A 157 20.85 3.94 -1.63
C ILE A 157 19.96 2.74 -2.00
N PHE A 158 18.66 2.98 -2.18
CA PHE A 158 17.71 1.96 -2.59
C PHE A 158 18.09 1.37 -3.95
N ASN A 159 18.29 2.20 -4.97
CA ASN A 159 18.65 1.78 -6.32
C ASN A 159 19.97 1.02 -6.35
N ARG A 160 20.97 1.47 -5.58
CA ARG A 160 22.25 0.77 -5.46
C ARG A 160 22.11 -0.56 -4.74
N GLY A 161 21.28 -0.62 -3.71
CA GLY A 161 20.93 -1.87 -3.04
C GLY A 161 20.25 -2.86 -4.00
N VAL A 162 19.27 -2.41 -4.79
CA VAL A 162 18.60 -3.22 -5.81
C VAL A 162 19.62 -3.75 -6.83
N PHE A 163 20.51 -2.88 -7.32
CA PHE A 163 21.58 -3.29 -8.23
C PHE A 163 22.47 -4.39 -7.63
N LEU A 164 22.93 -4.22 -6.39
CA LEU A 164 23.75 -5.22 -5.70
C LEU A 164 23.00 -6.54 -5.45
N LEU A 165 21.71 -6.47 -5.10
CA LEU A 165 20.85 -7.64 -4.93
C LEU A 165 20.74 -8.41 -6.25
N LEU A 166 20.41 -7.73 -7.36
CA LEU A 166 20.28 -8.37 -8.66
C LEU A 166 21.62 -8.96 -9.13
N GLN A 167 22.74 -8.27 -8.89
CA GLN A 167 24.07 -8.80 -9.19
C GLN A 167 24.38 -10.08 -8.38
N LYS A 168 24.12 -10.08 -7.08
CA LYS A 168 24.31 -11.24 -6.20
C LYS A 168 23.54 -12.45 -6.71
N TRP A 169 22.26 -12.28 -7.01
CA TRP A 169 21.40 -13.38 -7.44
C TRP A 169 21.65 -13.81 -8.89
N ASN A 170 22.16 -12.92 -9.76
CA ASN A 170 22.50 -13.27 -11.15
C ASN A 170 23.73 -14.19 -11.26
N GLN A 171 24.59 -14.22 -10.24
CA GLN A 171 25.74 -15.14 -10.20
C GLN A 171 25.33 -16.61 -10.06
N ILE A 172 24.08 -16.88 -9.65
CA ILE A 172 23.57 -18.23 -9.42
C ILE A 172 22.77 -18.68 -10.66
N PRO A 173 23.20 -19.72 -11.40
CA PRO A 173 22.54 -20.14 -12.64
C PRO A 173 21.04 -20.45 -12.50
N SER A 174 20.62 -21.06 -11.39
CA SER A 174 19.21 -21.38 -11.11
C SER A 174 18.34 -20.15 -10.88
N MET A 175 18.94 -18.98 -10.60
CA MET A 175 18.25 -17.76 -10.23
C MET A 175 18.09 -16.77 -11.39
N LYS A 176 18.65 -17.08 -12.58
CA LYS A 176 18.56 -16.21 -13.76
C LYS A 176 17.14 -15.84 -14.13
N GLN A 177 16.21 -16.80 -14.11
CA GLN A 177 14.82 -16.54 -14.45
C GLN A 177 14.13 -15.62 -13.43
N PHE A 178 14.51 -15.71 -12.15
CA PHE A 178 14.04 -14.80 -11.11
C PHE A 178 14.59 -13.39 -11.33
N VAL A 179 15.88 -13.25 -11.65
CA VAL A 179 16.51 -11.94 -11.91
C VAL A 179 15.91 -11.26 -13.13
N ASN A 180 15.73 -12.01 -14.24
CA ASN A 180 15.19 -11.47 -15.49
C ASN A 180 13.81 -10.81 -15.31
N TYR A 181 12.97 -11.37 -14.44
CA TYR A 181 11.66 -10.81 -14.14
C TYR A 181 11.71 -9.35 -13.63
N PHE A 182 12.79 -8.94 -12.98
CA PHE A 182 12.96 -7.58 -12.46
C PHE A 182 13.75 -6.65 -13.39
N THR A 183 14.31 -7.18 -14.47
CA THR A 183 15.10 -6.41 -15.45
C THR A 183 14.41 -6.21 -16.79
N ASP A 184 13.37 -7.00 -17.06
CA ASP A 184 12.47 -6.88 -18.22
C ASP A 184 11.37 -5.84 -17.95
#